data_AF-A0A452ZI55-F1
#
_entry.id   AF-A0A452ZI55-F1
#
_cell.length_a   1.000
_cell.length_b   1.000
_cell.length_c   1.000
_cell.angle_alpha   90.00
_cell.angle_beta   90.00
_cell.angle_gamma   90.00
#
_symmetry.space_group_name_H-M   'P 1'
#
loop_
_entity.id
_entity.type
_entity.pdbx_description
1 polymer ?
#
loop_
_entity_poly.entity_id
_entity_poly.type
_entity_poly.pdbx_seq_one_letter_code
_entity_poly.pdbx_strand_id
1 'polypeptide(L)' 'PGYMQQFLKEILNDLCMYNKRGPNQGTHELKPEYKKSSEDAAGAAP' A
#
# COMPACT_ATOMS: atom_id res chain seq x y z
N PRO A 1 0.05 12.77 -21.74
CA PRO A 1 -1.03 12.87 -20.73
C PRO A 1 -1.58 11.48 -20.37
N GLY A 2 -1.50 11.08 -19.10
CA GLY A 2 -2.05 9.80 -18.61
C GLY A 2 -1.02 8.73 -18.23
N TYR A 3 0.23 8.81 -18.72
CA TYR A 3 1.28 7.84 -18.38
C TYR A 3 1.53 7.73 -16.88
N MET A 4 1.62 8.87 -16.19
CA MET A 4 1.87 8.88 -14.74
C MET A 4 0.72 8.22 -13.95
N GLN A 5 -0.53 8.36 -14.42
CA GLN A 5 -1.66 7.69 -13.78
C GLN A 5 -1.66 6.18 -14.03
N GLN A 6 -1.32 5.75 -15.25
CA GLN A 6 -1.24 4.34 -15.60
C GLN A 6 -0.08 3.64 -14.86
N PHE A 7 1.08 4.29 -14.84
CA PHE A 7 2.27 3.85 -14.10
C PHE A 7 2.00 3.71 -12.60
N LEU A 8 1.35 4.70 -11.99
CA LEU A 8 0.98 4.63 -10.57
C LEU A 8 -0.05 3.52 -10.31
N LYS A 9 -1.01 3.29 -11.20
CA LYS A 9 -1.97 2.19 -11.08
C LYS A 9 -1.28 0.83 -11.14
N GLU A 10 -0.31 0.65 -12.02
CA GLU A 10 0.48 -0.57 -12.14
C GLU A 10 1.26 -0.85 -10.85
N ILE A 11 1.99 0.16 -10.35
CA ILE A 11 2.71 0.06 -9.07
C ILE A 11 1.75 -0.29 -7.93
N LEU A 12 0.60 0.39 -7.84
CA LEU A 12 -0.36 0.15 -6.76
C LEU A 12 -1.02 -1.23 -6.85
N ASN A 13 -1.28 -1.76 -8.06
CA ASN A 13 -1.81 -3.12 -8.23
C ASN A 13 -0.77 -4.19 -7.84
N ASP A 14 0.51 -3.92 -8.09
CA ASP A 14 1.58 -4.85 -7.75
C ASP A 14 1.88 -4.85 -6.25
N LEU A 15 1.89 -3.66 -5.61
CA LEU A 15 2.30 -3.52 -4.22
C LEU A 15 1.15 -3.51 -3.21
N CYS A 16 -0.03 -3.05 -3.60
CA CYS A 16 -1.15 -2.78 -2.70
C CYS A 16 -2.39 -3.62 -3.04
N MET A 17 -3.22 -3.83 -2.03
CA MET A 17 -4.57 -4.34 -2.08
C MET A 17 -5.53 -3.15 -1.92
N TYR A 18 -6.51 -3.06 -2.81
CA TYR A 18 -7.56 -2.04 -2.71
C TYR A 18 -8.76 -2.57 -1.92
N ASN A 19 -9.09 -1.90 -0.83
CA ASN A 19 -10.21 -2.28 0.02
C ASN A 19 -11.53 -1.78 -0.56
N LYS A 20 -12.36 -2.70 -1.06
CA LYS A 20 -13.66 -2.35 -1.68
C LYS A 20 -14.82 -2.30 -0.69
N ARG A 21 -14.64 -2.82 0.53
CA ARG A 21 -15.71 -3.02 1.52
C ARG A 21 -15.15 -2.87 2.94
N GLY A 22 -16.04 -2.63 3.90
CA GLY A 22 -15.70 -2.58 5.33
C GLY A 22 -15.16 -1.21 5.79
N PRO A 23 -14.66 -1.12 7.03
CA PRO A 23 -14.22 0.14 7.64
C PRO A 23 -13.06 0.84 6.90
N ASN A 24 -12.22 0.06 6.21
CA ASN A 24 -11.09 0.55 5.42
C ASN A 24 -11.46 0.74 3.94
N GLN A 25 -12.76 0.80 3.57
CA GLN A 25 -13.17 0.98 2.19
C GLN A 25 -12.55 2.23 1.57
N GLY A 26 -12.01 2.09 0.36
CA GLY A 26 -11.36 3.17 -0.37
C GLY A 26 -9.86 3.33 -0.09
N THR A 27 -9.28 2.53 0.80
CA THR A 27 -7.84 2.58 1.08
C THR A 27 -7.03 1.59 0.25
N HIS A 28 -5.75 1.90 0.05
CA HIS A 28 -4.75 0.98 -0.49
C HIS A 28 -3.87 0.48 0.66
N GLU A 29 -3.89 -0.82 0.91
CA GLU A 29 -3.05 -1.44 1.92
C GLU A 29 -1.97 -2.27 1.26
N LEU A 30 -0.72 -2.17 1.70
CA LEU A 30 0.35 -3.02 1.20
C LEU A 30 0.02 -4.50 1.37
N LYS A 31 0.37 -5.31 0.36
CA LYS A 31 0.26 -6.76 0.47
C LYS A 31 1.06 -7.24 1.69
N PRO A 32 0.58 -8.27 2.40
CA PRO A 32 1.24 -8.77 3.60
C PRO A 32 2.69 -9.22 3.34
N GLU A 33 2.99 -9.63 2.10
CA GLU A 33 4.32 -9.98 1.59
C GLU A 33 5.34 -8.83 1.71
N TYR A 34 4.86 -7.58 1.61
CA TYR A 34 5.65 -6.35 1.69
C TYR A 34 5.55 -5.67 3.05
N LYS A 35 4.58 -6.05 3.87
CA LYS A 35 4.56 -5.73 5.30
C LYS A 35 5.60 -6.61 6.02
N LYS A 36 6.89 -6.43 5.70
CA LYS A 36 7.95 -6.83 6.64
C LYS A 36 7.73 -6.01 7.90
N SER A 37 7.63 -6.68 9.04
CA SER A 37 7.25 -6.13 10.33
C SER A 37 7.74 -4.69 10.50
N SER A 38 6.81 -3.73 10.54
CA SER A 38 7.13 -2.34 10.88
C SER A 38 7.74 -2.18 12.29
N GLU A 39 7.99 -3.29 13.00
CA GLU A 39 8.82 -3.34 14.20
C GLU A 39 10.27 -2.90 13.98
N ASP A 40 10.82 -2.95 12.76
CA ASP A 40 12.17 -2.42 12.50
C ASP A 40 12.20 -0.90 12.23
N ALA A 41 11.04 -0.27 11.95
CA ALA A 41 10.97 1.15 11.57
C ALA A 41 10.18 2.04 12.54
N ALA A 42 9.44 1.47 13.49
CA ALA A 42 8.67 2.20 14.50
C ALA A 42 9.27 2.13 15.93
N GLY A 43 10.49 1.59 16.07
CA GLY A 43 11.17 1.37 17.35
C GLY A 43 12.38 2.26 17.63
N ALA A 44 12.53 3.40 16.95
CA ALA A 44 13.63 4.34 17.21
C ALA A 44 13.11 5.78 17.37
N ALA A 45 12.37 6.00 18.45
CA ALA A 45 12.35 7.30 19.11
C ALA A 45 12.72 7.03 20.59
N PRO A 46 13.80 7.65 21.12
CA PRO A 46 14.19 7.48 22.51
C PRO A 46 13.14 8.04 23.49
#